data_AF-E9EA45-F1
#
_entry.id   AF-E9EA45-F1
#
_cell.length_a   1.000
_cell.length_b   1.000
_cell.length_c   1.000
_cell.angle_alpha   90.00
_cell.angle_beta   90.00
_cell.angle_gamma   90.00
#
_symmetry.space_group_name_H-M   'P 1'
#
loop_
_entity.id
_entity.type
_entity.pdbx_description
1 polymer ?
#
loop_
_entity_poly.entity_id
_entity_poly.type
_entity_poly.pdbx_seq_one_letter_code
_entity_poly.pdbx_strand_id
1 'polypeptide(L)'
;MSRPAAGVRNKSLIVTLPGSPKGAKENLQAIVKTLPHACLQAAGADSRVLHAGGVKKLEADAGISSSKSKQGHSHDHHHHHHHHGHGHGHGNLVRHSNPKATALSNDPTLGPTRRHRESPYPMISVEDALALISEHTPDPDIHERPVTDKIIGSVLAEDVSARENVPAFRASIVDGYAVVAPKDGTMKGVFPVTAVSHAAPGETRALTEGEIARITTGAPLPLGATSVIMVEDTILKTMTADGKEEKEVEIQAEGVKEGENIREVGSDVSQGTVILNKGEQISGVGGEIGLLASVGVAAVKVYKKPVIGILSTGDEIIEHDRAGPLRLGEVRDTNRITLISAVKEWGFEVVDLGISKDKPGSLEETLRNGLRQADVLITTGGVSMGELDLLKPTIERSLGGTIHFGRVAMKPGKPTTFSTVPVKDNNGQRVSKVIFSLPGNPASALVTFHLFVLPSLHKQAGVSPVGLPKVPIVLGHEFSMDPRPEYHRARVTVGQDGVLTASSTGGQRSSKVGSLRSANALVCMPSGTGKLKKGSTVGALLIGALRTS
;
A
#
# COMPACT_ATOMS: atom_id res chain seq x y z
N MET A 1 1.55 1.41 45.23
CA MET A 1 2.00 1.79 46.59
C MET A 1 3.48 2.16 46.54
N SER A 2 3.81 3.45 46.48
CA SER A 2 5.20 3.90 46.57
C SER A 2 5.63 3.92 48.04
N ARG A 3 6.70 3.18 48.38
CA ARG A 3 7.35 3.30 49.68
C ARG A 3 8.07 4.65 49.74
N PRO A 4 7.96 5.42 50.84
CA PRO A 4 8.72 6.65 50.98
C PRO A 4 10.23 6.36 50.91
N ALA A 5 10.98 7.18 50.18
CA ALA A 5 12.44 7.11 50.12
C ALA A 5 13.03 8.52 50.25
N ALA A 6 14.18 8.63 50.91
CA ALA A 6 14.93 9.87 51.03
C ALA A 6 16.40 9.62 50.72
N GLY A 7 17.06 10.57 50.06
CA GLY A 7 18.48 10.51 49.72
C GLY A 7 19.05 11.90 49.41
N VAL A 8 20.37 11.99 49.29
CA VAL A 8 21.07 13.24 48.99
C VAL A 8 21.93 13.07 47.74
N ARG A 9 21.87 14.04 46.82
CA ARG A 9 22.74 14.10 45.63
C ARG A 9 23.21 15.54 45.42
N ASN A 10 24.52 15.76 45.31
CA ASN A 10 25.11 17.09 45.06
C ASN A 10 24.50 18.20 45.93
N LYS A 11 24.53 18.03 47.26
CA LYS A 11 23.95 18.97 48.24
C LYS A 11 22.43 19.18 48.17
N SER A 12 21.72 18.38 47.36
CA SER A 12 20.26 18.41 47.24
C SER A 12 19.64 17.24 47.98
N LEU A 13 18.73 17.52 48.91
CA LEU A 13 17.91 16.52 49.58
C LEU A 13 16.71 16.16 48.68
N ILE A 14 16.54 14.87 48.39
CA ILE A 14 15.47 14.33 47.57
C ILE A 14 14.60 13.45 48.45
N VAL A 15 13.31 13.78 48.56
CA VAL A 15 12.31 12.99 49.29
C VAL A 15 11.18 12.61 48.34
N THR A 16 10.84 11.33 48.29
CA THR A 16 9.66 10.84 47.58
C THR A 16 8.52 10.58 48.55
N LEU A 17 7.36 11.18 48.26
CA LEU A 17 6.13 11.00 49.03
C LEU A 17 5.12 10.15 48.24
N PRO A 18 4.22 9.43 48.93
CA PRO A 18 3.14 8.71 48.26
C PRO A 18 2.19 9.62 47.47
N GLY A 19 1.60 9.09 46.40
CA GLY A 19 0.70 9.87 45.53
C GLY A 19 -0.68 10.18 46.11
N SER A 20 -1.11 9.51 47.19
CA SER A 20 -2.38 9.83 47.84
C SER A 20 -2.22 11.06 48.75
N PRO A 21 -3.16 12.03 48.77
CA PRO A 21 -3.05 13.23 49.62
C PRO A 21 -2.87 12.91 51.11
N LYS A 22 -3.58 11.89 51.61
CA LYS A 22 -3.45 11.40 52.98
C LYS A 22 -2.05 10.83 53.25
N GLY A 23 -1.56 9.96 52.37
CA GLY A 23 -0.24 9.34 52.51
C GLY A 23 0.90 10.35 52.40
N ALA A 24 0.80 11.32 51.49
CA ALA A 24 1.76 12.41 51.37
C ALA A 24 1.85 13.24 52.66
N LYS A 25 0.69 13.59 53.24
CA LYS A 25 0.61 14.36 54.48
C LYS A 25 1.24 13.62 55.66
N GLU A 26 0.87 12.36 55.87
CA GLU A 26 1.38 11.54 56.98
C GLU A 26 2.90 11.31 56.87
N ASN A 27 3.41 11.02 55.67
CA ASN A 27 4.84 10.77 55.45
C ASN A 27 5.67 12.06 55.53
N LEU A 28 5.14 13.19 55.04
CA LEU A 28 5.81 14.47 55.20
C LEU A 28 5.86 14.90 56.67
N GLN A 29 4.78 14.73 57.42
CA GLN A 29 4.73 15.04 58.85
C GLN A 29 5.79 14.28 59.66
N ALA A 30 6.11 13.04 59.27
CA ALA A 30 7.12 12.24 59.96
C ALA A 30 8.54 12.81 59.84
N ILE A 31 8.85 13.56 58.77
CA ILE A 31 10.20 14.06 58.49
C ILE A 31 10.30 15.59 58.52
N VAL A 32 9.18 16.32 58.50
CA VAL A 32 9.19 17.79 58.33
C VAL A 32 10.02 18.50 59.40
N LYS A 33 10.07 17.95 60.62
CA LYS A 33 10.86 18.48 61.73
C LYS A 33 12.37 18.27 61.55
N THR A 34 12.77 17.23 60.81
CA THR A 34 14.20 16.90 60.58
C THR A 34 14.73 17.49 59.27
N LEU A 35 13.84 17.91 58.34
CA LEU A 35 14.24 18.52 57.07
C LEU A 35 15.18 19.74 57.21
N PRO A 36 14.96 20.70 58.15
CA PRO A 36 15.88 21.83 58.30
C PRO A 36 17.31 21.40 58.62
N HIS A 37 17.48 20.43 59.52
CA HIS A 37 18.79 19.89 59.87
C HIS A 37 19.43 19.14 58.70
N ALA A 38 18.65 18.33 57.97
CA ALA A 38 19.13 17.62 56.78
C ALA A 38 19.58 18.59 55.67
N CYS A 39 18.88 19.71 55.49
CA CYS A 39 19.26 20.76 54.55
C CYS A 39 20.57 21.47 54.97
N LEU A 40 20.76 21.75 56.26
CA LEU A 40 22.00 22.33 56.78
C LEU A 40 23.20 21.40 56.57
N GLN A 41 23.03 20.09 56.81
CA GLN A 41 24.07 19.10 56.52
C GLN A 41 24.36 19.01 55.02
N ALA A 42 23.32 18.98 54.17
CA ALA A 42 23.49 18.94 52.72
C ALA A 42 24.20 20.20 52.18
N ALA A 43 24.02 21.36 52.81
CA ALA A 43 24.72 22.59 52.46
C ALA A 43 26.23 22.58 52.79
N GLY A 44 26.69 21.63 53.62
CA GLY A 44 28.10 21.45 53.98
C GLY A 44 28.48 21.97 55.37
N ALA A 45 27.51 22.09 56.29
CA ALA A 45 27.81 22.43 57.68
C ALA A 45 28.64 21.33 58.37
N ASP A 46 29.60 21.73 59.22
CA ASP A 46 30.49 20.80 59.92
C ASP A 46 29.70 19.90 60.89
N SER A 47 29.59 18.62 60.52
CA SER A 47 28.85 17.61 61.28
C SER A 47 29.36 17.49 62.71
N ARG A 48 30.66 17.70 62.98
CA ARG A 48 31.22 17.55 64.33
C ARG A 48 30.77 18.65 65.28
N VAL A 49 30.59 19.88 64.79
CA VAL A 49 30.11 21.01 65.58
C VAL A 49 28.60 20.91 65.84
N LEU A 50 27.84 20.43 64.85
CA LEU A 50 26.38 20.24 64.97
C LEU A 50 25.99 19.08 65.91
N HIS A 51 26.80 18.01 65.98
CA HIS A 51 26.51 16.81 66.78
C HIS A 51 27.15 16.80 68.18
N ALA A 52 27.81 17.88 68.61
CA ALA A 52 28.56 17.94 69.88
C ALA A 52 27.70 17.72 71.16
N GLY A 53 26.36 17.80 71.05
CA GLY A 53 25.42 17.51 72.14
C GLY A 53 24.73 16.14 72.09
N GLY A 54 25.09 15.28 71.13
CA GLY A 54 24.48 13.97 70.92
C GLY A 54 23.02 14.02 70.44
N VAL A 55 22.44 12.84 70.18
CA VAL A 55 21.10 12.65 69.58
C VAL A 55 20.00 13.35 70.38
N LYS A 56 20.10 13.37 71.71
CA LYS A 56 19.08 13.98 72.60
C LYS A 56 18.95 15.50 72.45
N LYS A 57 20.07 16.21 72.21
CA LYS A 57 20.03 17.67 71.99
C LYS A 57 19.38 17.99 70.64
N LEU A 58 19.69 17.19 69.61
CA LEU A 58 19.16 17.36 68.27
C LEU A 58 17.65 17.05 68.17
N GLU A 59 17.19 16.03 68.90
CA GLU A 59 15.77 15.72 69.02
C GLU A 59 15.00 16.85 69.73
N ALA A 60 15.60 17.46 70.76
CA ALA A 60 15.02 18.61 71.46
C ALA A 60 14.99 19.87 70.57
N ASP A 61 16.08 20.20 69.88
CA ASP A 61 16.18 21.34 68.96
C ASP A 61 15.22 21.19 67.76
N ALA A 62 14.95 19.96 67.32
CA ALA A 62 13.96 19.63 66.29
C ALA A 62 12.51 19.52 66.83
N GLY A 63 12.29 19.71 68.13
CA GLY A 63 10.96 19.63 68.75
C GLY A 63 10.33 18.23 68.68
N ILE A 64 11.13 17.17 68.76
CA ILE A 64 10.72 15.76 68.71
C ILE A 64 10.69 15.21 70.15
N SER A 65 9.50 14.90 70.68
CA SER A 65 9.36 14.22 71.97
C SER A 65 9.06 12.73 71.77
N SER A 66 9.73 11.86 72.52
CA SER A 66 9.49 10.42 72.50
C SER A 66 8.24 10.08 73.32
N SER A 67 7.06 10.03 72.69
CA SER A 67 5.83 9.59 73.35
C SER A 67 5.68 8.06 73.30
N LYS A 68 5.71 7.43 74.48
CA LYS A 68 5.28 6.04 74.71
C LYS A 68 3.80 5.87 74.34
N SER A 69 3.50 4.77 73.67
CA SER A 69 2.15 4.34 73.27
C SER A 69 1.20 4.12 74.45
N LYS A 70 -0.01 4.69 74.38
CA LYS A 70 -1.21 4.17 75.06
C LYS A 70 -2.45 4.35 74.16
N GLN A 71 -3.18 3.24 74.01
CA GLN A 71 -4.50 3.14 73.38
C GLN A 71 -5.56 3.94 74.14
N GLY A 72 -6.60 4.38 73.42
CA GLY A 72 -7.86 4.90 73.98
C GLY A 72 -8.90 5.14 72.88
N HIS A 73 -10.04 4.48 72.98
CA HIS A 73 -11.18 4.49 72.06
C HIS A 73 -12.04 5.76 72.16
N SER A 74 -12.83 6.03 71.10
CA SER A 74 -14.29 6.27 71.09
C SER A 74 -14.77 7.48 70.25
N HIS A 75 -15.98 7.28 69.73
CA HIS A 75 -16.72 8.01 68.68
C HIS A 75 -17.11 9.45 69.03
N ASP A 76 -17.39 10.27 68.01
CA ASP A 76 -18.73 10.88 67.87
C ASP A 76 -18.99 11.52 66.49
N HIS A 77 -20.25 11.41 66.06
CA HIS A 77 -20.82 11.99 64.85
C HIS A 77 -21.24 13.45 65.08
N HIS A 78 -21.03 14.34 64.11
CA HIS A 78 -21.95 15.46 63.88
C HIS A 78 -21.96 15.89 62.42
N HIS A 79 -23.17 15.92 61.85
CA HIS A 79 -23.52 16.55 60.58
C HIS A 79 -23.47 18.07 60.71
N HIS A 80 -22.94 18.76 59.70
CA HIS A 80 -23.44 20.08 59.30
C HIS A 80 -23.26 20.30 57.80
N HIS A 81 -24.39 20.55 57.13
CA HIS A 81 -24.47 21.11 55.79
C HIS A 81 -23.98 22.56 55.82
N HIS A 82 -23.10 22.94 54.89
CA HIS A 82 -23.05 24.31 54.38
C HIS A 82 -22.73 24.28 52.89
N HIS A 83 -23.72 24.74 52.11
CA HIS A 83 -23.55 25.23 50.75
C HIS A 83 -22.77 26.54 50.80
N HIS A 84 -21.59 26.58 50.17
CA HIS A 84 -21.03 27.81 49.62
C HIS A 84 -20.35 27.50 48.29
N GLY A 85 -20.88 28.11 47.23
CA GLY A 85 -20.24 28.14 45.94
C GLY A 85 -19.00 29.03 46.01
N HIS A 86 -17.86 28.50 45.59
CA HIS A 86 -16.72 29.29 45.16
C HIS A 86 -16.23 28.73 43.83
N GLY A 87 -16.42 29.52 42.78
CA GLY A 87 -15.74 29.33 41.52
C GLY A 87 -14.24 29.49 41.74
N HIS A 88 -13.49 28.41 41.56
CA HIS A 88 -12.06 28.47 41.40
C HIS A 88 -11.76 28.19 39.94
N GLY A 89 -11.42 29.26 39.22
CA GLY A 89 -10.78 29.15 37.92
C GLY A 89 -9.51 28.34 38.07
N HIS A 90 -9.48 27.16 37.46
CA HIS A 90 -8.23 26.46 37.22
C HIS A 90 -7.43 27.31 36.24
N GLY A 91 -6.50 28.09 36.78
CA GLY A 91 -5.40 28.65 36.00
C GLY A 91 -4.70 27.48 35.32
N ASN A 92 -4.85 27.42 34.00
CA ASN A 92 -4.03 26.58 33.14
C ASN A 92 -2.57 26.93 33.46
N LEU A 93 -1.88 26.03 34.14
CA LEU A 93 -0.42 26.03 34.16
C LEU A 93 0.01 25.75 32.73
N VAL A 94 0.18 26.82 31.96
CA VAL A 94 0.76 26.81 30.62
C VAL A 94 2.16 26.25 30.80
N ARG A 95 2.33 24.96 30.49
CA ARG A 95 3.66 24.40 30.25
C ARG A 95 4.22 25.15 29.05
N HIS A 96 5.21 25.98 29.29
CA HIS A 96 6.08 26.48 28.23
C HIS A 96 6.90 25.30 27.69
N SER A 97 6.31 24.54 26.78
CA SER A 97 7.04 23.72 25.81
C SER A 97 6.89 24.40 24.46
N ASN A 98 8.01 24.84 23.92
CA ASN A 98 8.16 25.44 22.60
C ASN A 98 7.40 24.63 21.53
N PRO A 99 6.43 25.19 20.77
CA PRO A 99 5.60 24.43 19.82
C PRO A 99 6.35 23.91 18.58
N LYS A 100 7.64 24.24 18.43
CA LYS A 100 8.47 23.88 17.26
C LYS A 100 9.32 22.62 17.43
N ALA A 101 9.31 21.97 18.60
CA ALA A 101 9.87 20.64 18.71
C ALA A 101 8.78 19.63 18.29
N THR A 102 9.00 18.92 17.18
CA THR A 102 8.20 17.74 16.81
C THR A 102 8.10 16.84 18.05
N ALA A 103 6.88 16.66 18.57
CA ALA A 103 6.67 15.83 19.73
C ALA A 103 7.02 14.38 19.36
N LEU A 104 8.21 13.93 19.76
CA LEU A 104 8.67 12.58 19.52
C LEU A 104 7.78 11.58 20.26
N SER A 105 7.74 10.36 19.75
CA SER A 105 7.13 9.21 20.43
C SER A 105 7.71 8.98 21.83
N ASN A 106 7.04 8.12 22.62
CA ASN A 106 7.52 7.75 23.96
C ASN A 106 8.98 7.27 23.92
N ASP A 107 9.82 7.79 24.82
CA ASP A 107 11.15 7.23 25.02
C ASP A 107 11.06 6.03 25.98
N PRO A 108 11.34 4.79 25.52
CA PRO A 108 11.25 3.60 26.37
C PRO A 108 12.21 3.65 27.58
N THR A 109 13.28 4.45 27.52
CA THR A 109 14.32 4.53 28.56
C THR A 109 13.93 5.38 29.77
N LEU A 110 12.93 6.28 29.62
CA LEU A 110 12.57 7.27 30.64
C LEU A 110 11.58 6.76 31.71
N GLY A 111 11.17 5.49 31.61
CA GLY A 111 10.26 4.85 32.57
C GLY A 111 8.79 5.31 32.48
N PRO A 112 7.87 4.64 33.21
CA PRO A 112 6.43 4.77 33.02
C PRO A 112 5.82 6.13 33.44
N THR A 113 6.51 6.88 34.29
CA THR A 113 6.06 8.22 34.76
C THR A 113 6.27 9.31 33.71
N ARG A 114 7.14 9.08 32.73
CA ARG A 114 7.44 9.99 31.62
C ARG A 114 6.72 9.63 30.32
N ARG A 115 5.97 8.52 30.30
CA ARG A 115 5.17 8.11 29.13
C ARG A 115 4.01 9.07 28.88
N HIS A 116 3.80 9.41 27.62
CA HIS A 116 2.64 10.16 27.18
C HIS A 116 1.35 9.38 27.48
N ARG A 117 0.35 10.08 28.03
CA ARG A 117 -1.00 9.54 28.29
C ARG A 117 -1.96 9.78 27.14
N GLU A 118 -1.56 10.66 26.22
CA GLU A 118 -2.23 10.94 24.96
C GLU A 118 -1.22 10.78 23.84
N SER A 119 -1.66 10.45 22.63
CA SER A 119 -0.71 10.31 21.53
C SER A 119 -0.08 11.66 21.20
N PRO A 120 1.25 11.75 21.04
CA PRO A 120 1.91 12.97 20.60
C PRO A 120 1.59 13.28 19.12
N TYR A 121 1.03 12.32 18.38
CA TYR A 121 0.58 12.52 17.01
C TYR A 121 -0.90 12.93 16.99
N PRO A 122 -1.25 14.06 16.33
CA PRO A 122 -2.63 14.46 16.15
C PRO A 122 -3.39 13.44 15.30
N MET A 123 -4.71 13.42 15.44
CA MET A 123 -5.56 12.62 14.56
C MET A 123 -5.80 13.39 13.27
N ILE A 124 -5.46 12.80 12.12
CA ILE A 124 -5.68 13.41 10.81
C ILE A 124 -6.80 12.70 10.04
N SER A 125 -7.35 13.34 9.00
CA SER A 125 -8.34 12.70 8.11
C SER A 125 -7.67 11.64 7.21
N VAL A 126 -8.48 10.83 6.51
CA VAL A 126 -7.95 9.85 5.54
C VAL A 126 -7.40 10.58 4.32
N GLU A 127 -8.04 11.67 3.92
CA GLU A 127 -7.67 12.53 2.82
C GLU A 127 -6.30 13.19 3.08
N ASP A 128 -6.08 13.75 4.28
CA ASP A 128 -4.79 14.31 4.67
C ASP A 128 -3.69 13.25 4.73
N ALA A 129 -4.03 12.04 5.20
CA ALA A 129 -3.09 10.92 5.24
C ALA A 129 -2.65 10.52 3.82
N LEU A 130 -3.58 10.43 2.89
CA LEU A 130 -3.32 10.16 1.47
C LEU A 130 -2.49 11.26 0.82
N ALA A 131 -2.75 12.54 1.15
CA ALA A 131 -1.96 13.66 0.66
C ALA A 131 -0.50 13.58 1.14
N LEU A 132 -0.26 13.34 2.43
CA LEU A 132 1.09 13.15 2.99
C LEU A 132 1.81 11.94 2.38
N ILE A 133 1.08 10.84 2.12
CA ILE A 133 1.64 9.68 1.43
C ILE A 133 2.05 10.05 0.02
N SER A 134 1.19 10.74 -0.73
CA SER A 134 1.49 11.19 -2.09
C SER A 134 2.72 12.11 -2.13
N GLU A 135 2.81 13.06 -1.19
CA GLU A 135 3.90 14.03 -1.08
C GLU A 135 5.25 13.35 -0.80
N HIS A 136 5.30 12.40 0.14
CA HIS A 136 6.56 11.82 0.60
C HIS A 136 6.90 10.46 -0.02
N THR A 137 6.01 9.90 -0.85
CA THR A 137 6.33 8.72 -1.65
C THR A 137 7.34 9.11 -2.73
N PRO A 138 8.50 8.41 -2.83
CA PRO A 138 9.49 8.68 -3.87
C PRO A 138 8.90 8.66 -5.28
N ASP A 139 9.49 9.44 -6.17
CA ASP A 139 9.15 9.41 -7.58
C ASP A 139 9.61 8.09 -8.21
N PRO A 140 8.92 7.61 -9.26
CA PRO A 140 9.22 6.34 -9.89
C PRO A 140 10.56 6.39 -10.64
N ASP A 141 11.36 5.33 -10.51
CA ASP A 141 12.55 5.13 -11.35
C ASP A 141 12.15 4.57 -12.71
N ILE A 142 12.93 4.88 -13.75
CA ILE A 142 12.72 4.36 -15.11
C ILE A 142 13.81 3.33 -15.42
N HIS A 143 13.43 2.21 -16.03
CA HIS A 143 14.38 1.28 -16.63
C HIS A 143 13.92 0.80 -18.00
N GLU A 144 14.86 0.35 -18.81
CA GLU A 144 14.59 -0.32 -20.08
C GLU A 144 14.44 -1.83 -19.84
N ARG A 145 13.44 -2.45 -20.48
CA ARG A 145 13.19 -3.89 -20.42
C ARG A 145 12.94 -4.45 -21.81
N PRO A 146 13.43 -5.66 -22.11
CA PRO A 146 13.07 -6.36 -23.34
C PRO A 146 11.56 -6.67 -23.35
N VAL A 147 10.96 -6.67 -24.54
CA VAL A 147 9.56 -7.05 -24.73
C VAL A 147 9.44 -8.57 -24.61
N THR A 148 9.11 -9.03 -23.39
CA THR A 148 8.76 -10.42 -23.08
C THR A 148 7.55 -10.45 -22.14
N ASP A 149 7.04 -11.63 -21.83
CA ASP A 149 6.04 -11.86 -20.77
C ASP A 149 6.35 -11.18 -19.42
N LYS A 150 7.62 -10.88 -19.11
CA LYS A 150 8.06 -10.26 -17.85
C LYS A 150 7.68 -8.79 -17.70
N ILE A 151 7.32 -8.10 -18.78
CA ILE A 151 6.88 -6.69 -18.69
C ILE A 151 5.38 -6.56 -18.44
N ILE A 152 4.63 -7.66 -18.43
CA ILE A 152 3.19 -7.66 -18.12
C ILE A 152 2.94 -7.03 -16.75
N GLY A 153 1.97 -6.11 -16.72
CA GLY A 153 1.60 -5.31 -15.56
C GLY A 153 2.54 -4.12 -15.29
N SER A 154 3.56 -3.88 -16.13
CA SER A 154 4.41 -2.68 -16.05
C SER A 154 3.74 -1.50 -16.76
N VAL A 155 4.12 -0.29 -16.37
CA VAL A 155 3.60 0.95 -16.97
C VAL A 155 4.69 1.62 -17.79
N LEU A 156 4.35 2.05 -19.00
CA LEU A 156 5.26 2.73 -19.92
C LEU A 156 5.72 4.09 -19.37
N ALA A 157 7.02 4.35 -19.44
CA ALA A 157 7.63 5.60 -18.99
C ALA A 157 7.77 6.65 -20.11
N GLU A 158 7.54 6.25 -21.36
CA GLU A 158 7.55 7.09 -22.56
C GLU A 158 6.57 6.56 -23.60
N ASP A 159 6.23 7.40 -24.58
CA ASP A 159 5.44 6.99 -25.74
C ASP A 159 6.26 6.01 -26.59
N VAL A 160 5.61 4.95 -27.06
CA VAL A 160 6.24 3.95 -27.92
C VAL A 160 5.71 4.11 -29.34
N SER A 161 6.62 4.27 -30.30
CA SER A 161 6.28 4.41 -31.72
C SER A 161 6.59 3.13 -32.49
N ALA A 162 5.80 2.86 -33.54
CA ALA A 162 6.01 1.74 -34.44
C ALA A 162 7.36 1.84 -35.16
N ARG A 163 8.16 0.76 -35.13
CA ARG A 163 9.46 0.74 -35.81
C ARG A 163 9.35 0.34 -37.28
N GLU A 164 8.29 -0.37 -37.62
CA GLU A 164 8.03 -0.94 -38.93
C GLU A 164 6.57 -0.69 -39.35
N ASN A 165 6.31 -0.76 -40.65
CA ASN A 165 4.95 -0.77 -41.17
C ASN A 165 4.32 -2.14 -40.95
N VAL A 166 3.03 -2.16 -40.60
CA VAL A 166 2.23 -3.38 -40.54
C VAL A 166 1.02 -3.21 -41.49
N PRO A 167 0.90 -4.00 -42.56
CA PRO A 167 1.90 -4.96 -43.05
C PRO A 167 3.13 -4.23 -43.65
N ALA A 168 4.28 -4.91 -43.72
CA ALA A 168 5.52 -4.37 -44.27
C ALA A 168 5.57 -4.37 -45.81
N PHE A 169 4.62 -5.05 -46.45
CA PHE A 169 4.47 -5.20 -47.89
C PHE A 169 2.98 -5.22 -48.24
N ARG A 170 2.65 -5.02 -49.53
CA ARG A 170 1.26 -5.17 -50.02
C ARG A 170 0.84 -6.63 -49.87
N ALA A 171 -0.23 -6.90 -49.13
CA ALA A 171 -0.64 -8.25 -48.78
C ALA A 171 -2.08 -8.54 -49.22
N SER A 172 -2.37 -9.80 -49.56
CA SER A 172 -3.73 -10.21 -49.90
C SER A 172 -4.65 -10.24 -48.67
N ILE A 173 -5.89 -9.74 -48.82
CA ILE A 173 -6.96 -9.86 -47.80
C ILE A 173 -7.63 -11.24 -47.85
N VAL A 174 -7.63 -11.89 -49.01
CA VAL A 174 -8.38 -13.12 -49.28
C VAL A 174 -7.49 -14.19 -49.91
N ASP A 175 -7.95 -15.44 -49.89
CA ASP A 175 -7.39 -16.50 -50.73
C ASP A 175 -7.95 -16.37 -52.14
N GLY A 176 -7.10 -16.54 -53.16
CA GLY A 176 -7.54 -16.50 -54.55
C GLY A 176 -6.41 -16.22 -55.53
N TYR A 177 -6.61 -15.24 -56.41
CA TYR A 177 -5.71 -14.96 -57.53
C TYR A 177 -5.36 -13.49 -57.64
N ALA A 178 -4.07 -13.18 -57.57
CA ALA A 178 -3.55 -11.86 -57.86
C ALA A 178 -3.60 -11.61 -59.37
N VAL A 179 -4.06 -10.41 -59.74
CA VAL A 179 -4.30 -10.02 -61.13
C VAL A 179 -3.75 -8.61 -61.40
N VAL A 180 -3.52 -8.31 -62.67
CA VAL A 180 -3.36 -6.92 -63.16
C VAL A 180 -4.72 -6.48 -63.69
N ALA A 181 -5.41 -5.60 -62.96
CA ALA A 181 -6.74 -5.15 -63.31
C ALA A 181 -6.68 -4.25 -64.57
N PRO A 182 -7.43 -4.57 -65.63
CA PRO A 182 -7.51 -3.75 -66.83
C PRO A 182 -8.26 -2.46 -66.53
N LYS A 183 -8.03 -1.42 -67.34
CA LYS A 183 -8.65 -0.09 -67.13
C LYS A 183 -10.17 -0.09 -67.16
N ASP A 184 -10.77 -1.04 -67.87
CA ASP A 184 -12.22 -1.21 -67.97
C ASP A 184 -12.81 -2.13 -66.89
N GLY A 185 -11.96 -2.73 -66.04
CA GLY A 185 -12.34 -3.61 -64.93
C GLY A 185 -12.88 -4.98 -65.35
N THR A 186 -12.78 -5.37 -66.63
CA THR A 186 -13.35 -6.62 -67.13
C THR A 186 -12.35 -7.76 -67.02
N MET A 187 -12.50 -8.59 -65.99
CA MET A 187 -11.66 -9.77 -65.75
C MET A 187 -12.37 -11.10 -66.04
N LYS A 188 -13.54 -11.07 -66.68
CA LYS A 188 -14.31 -12.29 -66.98
C LYS A 188 -13.63 -13.09 -68.09
N GLY A 189 -13.17 -14.31 -67.79
CA GLY A 189 -12.48 -15.15 -68.77
C GLY A 189 -11.63 -16.25 -68.15
N VAL A 190 -10.96 -17.05 -68.98
CA VAL A 190 -10.04 -18.11 -68.56
C VAL A 190 -8.60 -17.59 -68.67
N PHE A 191 -7.85 -17.69 -67.57
CA PHE A 191 -6.50 -17.17 -67.48
C PHE A 191 -5.51 -18.27 -67.04
N PRO A 192 -4.27 -18.25 -67.56
CA PRO A 192 -3.21 -19.14 -67.10
C PRO A 192 -2.68 -18.71 -65.73
N VAL A 193 -2.50 -19.68 -64.83
CA VAL A 193 -1.82 -19.48 -63.55
C VAL A 193 -0.31 -19.57 -63.80
N THR A 194 0.38 -18.43 -63.75
CA THR A 194 1.79 -18.31 -64.15
C THR A 194 2.77 -18.30 -62.98
N ALA A 195 2.26 -18.08 -61.76
CA ALA A 195 3.04 -18.09 -60.54
C ALA A 195 2.19 -18.52 -59.34
N VAL A 196 2.86 -19.06 -58.33
CA VAL A 196 2.27 -19.32 -57.01
C VAL A 196 3.06 -18.49 -55.99
N SER A 197 2.40 -17.50 -55.40
CA SER A 197 3.01 -16.68 -54.35
C SER A 197 2.93 -17.44 -53.02
N HIS A 198 3.91 -18.30 -52.78
CA HIS A 198 4.19 -18.81 -51.43
C HIS A 198 5.05 -17.77 -50.69
N ALA A 199 4.85 -17.63 -49.38
CA ALA A 199 5.37 -16.54 -48.53
C ALA A 199 6.90 -16.32 -48.45
N ALA A 200 7.71 -16.84 -49.39
CA ALA A 200 9.15 -16.63 -49.49
C ALA A 200 9.51 -15.72 -50.69
N PRO A 201 10.35 -14.68 -50.51
CA PRO A 201 10.82 -13.84 -51.61
C PRO A 201 11.79 -14.63 -52.51
N GLY A 202 11.42 -14.82 -53.77
CA GLY A 202 12.33 -15.22 -54.85
C GLY A 202 12.19 -14.23 -56.01
N GLU A 203 13.18 -14.17 -56.91
CA GLU A 203 13.12 -13.35 -58.13
C GLU A 203 11.98 -13.82 -59.05
N THR A 204 10.79 -13.30 -58.83
CA THR A 204 9.60 -13.56 -59.65
C THR A 204 9.47 -12.50 -60.74
N ARG A 205 9.23 -12.96 -61.97
CA ARG A 205 8.82 -12.12 -63.10
C ARG A 205 7.56 -11.34 -62.71
N ALA A 206 7.51 -10.05 -63.08
CA ALA A 206 6.33 -9.24 -62.85
C ALA A 206 5.12 -9.81 -63.62
N LEU A 207 3.98 -9.91 -62.93
CA LEU A 207 2.71 -10.30 -63.50
C LEU A 207 2.29 -9.27 -64.55
N THR A 208 1.88 -9.75 -65.71
CA THR A 208 1.38 -8.91 -66.79
C THR A 208 -0.12 -9.12 -67.01
N GLU A 209 -0.76 -8.19 -67.71
CA GLU A 209 -2.18 -8.30 -68.05
C GLU A 209 -2.45 -9.60 -68.85
N GLY A 210 -3.47 -10.35 -68.44
CA GLY A 210 -3.78 -11.67 -68.99
C GLY A 210 -3.08 -12.85 -68.33
N GLU A 211 -2.19 -12.61 -67.35
CA GLU A 211 -1.61 -13.63 -66.48
C GLU A 211 -2.17 -13.49 -65.06
N ILE A 212 -2.37 -14.61 -64.35
CA ILE A 212 -2.80 -14.60 -62.95
C ILE A 212 -1.82 -15.40 -62.08
N ALA A 213 -1.78 -15.08 -60.79
CA ALA A 213 -0.95 -15.78 -59.82
C ALA A 213 -1.79 -16.24 -58.63
N ARG A 214 -1.68 -17.51 -58.25
CA ARG A 214 -2.33 -18.02 -57.05
C ARG A 214 -1.71 -17.36 -55.82
N ILE A 215 -2.55 -16.84 -54.93
CA ILE A 215 -2.15 -16.12 -53.72
C ILE A 215 -3.02 -16.54 -52.54
N THR A 216 -2.42 -16.63 -51.37
CA THR A 216 -3.14 -16.89 -50.11
C THR A 216 -3.23 -15.62 -49.27
N THR A 217 -4.15 -15.61 -48.32
CA THR A 217 -4.37 -14.53 -47.36
C THR A 217 -3.06 -14.21 -46.62
N GLY A 218 -2.72 -12.92 -46.55
CA GLY A 218 -1.49 -12.43 -45.92
C GLY A 218 -0.20 -12.63 -46.73
N ALA A 219 -0.25 -13.31 -47.89
CA ALA A 219 0.93 -13.46 -48.74
C ALA A 219 1.28 -12.14 -49.44
N PRO A 220 2.57 -11.90 -49.73
CA PRO A 220 3.01 -10.73 -50.48
C PRO A 220 2.44 -10.75 -51.91
N LEU A 221 2.01 -9.58 -52.36
CA LEU A 221 1.54 -9.40 -53.72
C LEU A 221 2.70 -9.58 -54.72
N PRO A 222 2.52 -10.37 -55.79
CA PRO A 222 3.48 -10.45 -56.87
C PRO A 222 3.76 -9.08 -57.49
N LEU A 223 4.99 -8.88 -57.95
CA LEU A 223 5.37 -7.68 -58.72
C LEU A 223 4.40 -7.48 -59.89
N GLY A 224 3.90 -6.27 -60.10
CA GLY A 224 2.96 -5.93 -61.18
C GLY A 224 1.48 -6.17 -60.85
N ALA A 225 1.14 -7.01 -59.86
CA ALA A 225 -0.25 -7.22 -59.47
C ALA A 225 -0.87 -5.95 -58.84
N THR A 226 -2.14 -5.69 -59.19
CA THR A 226 -2.86 -4.49 -58.76
C THR A 226 -4.07 -4.80 -57.90
N SER A 227 -4.61 -6.03 -57.97
CA SER A 227 -5.83 -6.47 -57.26
C SER A 227 -5.78 -7.98 -56.96
N VAL A 228 -6.66 -8.46 -56.07
CA VAL A 228 -6.87 -9.91 -55.83
C VAL A 228 -8.33 -10.27 -56.00
N ILE A 229 -8.59 -11.36 -56.74
CA ILE A 229 -9.93 -11.96 -56.87
C ILE A 229 -10.03 -13.11 -55.88
N MET A 230 -11.12 -13.16 -55.12
CA MET A 230 -11.36 -14.23 -54.16
C MET A 230 -11.65 -15.56 -54.86
N VAL A 231 -11.24 -16.67 -54.25
CA VAL A 231 -11.37 -18.01 -54.86
C VAL A 231 -12.83 -18.36 -55.17
N GLU A 232 -13.78 -17.85 -54.40
CA GLU A 232 -15.22 -18.03 -54.59
C GLU A 232 -15.74 -17.47 -55.92
N ASP A 233 -15.07 -16.46 -56.48
CA ASP A 233 -15.40 -15.85 -57.77
C ASP A 233 -14.66 -16.51 -58.94
N THR A 234 -14.18 -17.75 -58.75
CA THR A 234 -13.42 -18.48 -59.77
C THR A 234 -13.86 -19.92 -59.95
N ILE A 235 -13.59 -20.47 -61.15
CA ILE A 235 -13.79 -21.89 -61.47
C ILE A 235 -12.49 -22.46 -62.03
N LEU A 236 -11.98 -23.52 -61.39
CA LEU A 236 -10.84 -24.27 -61.91
C LEU A 236 -11.20 -24.96 -63.23
N LYS A 237 -10.45 -24.68 -64.30
CA LYS A 237 -10.67 -25.29 -65.63
C LYS A 237 -9.75 -26.46 -65.88
N THR A 238 -8.44 -26.28 -65.67
CA THR A 238 -7.46 -27.33 -65.91
C THR A 238 -6.40 -27.36 -64.82
N MET A 239 -5.80 -28.52 -64.62
CA MET A 239 -4.70 -28.75 -63.68
C MET A 239 -3.40 -28.99 -64.45
N THR A 240 -2.27 -28.85 -63.76
CA THR A 240 -0.96 -29.28 -64.27
C THR A 240 -0.94 -30.77 -64.56
N ALA A 241 0.00 -31.22 -65.40
CA ALA A 241 0.07 -32.62 -65.85
C ALA A 241 0.30 -33.62 -64.70
N ASP A 242 0.88 -33.17 -63.60
CA ASP A 242 1.08 -33.95 -62.38
C ASP A 242 -0.13 -33.91 -61.41
N GLY A 243 -1.17 -33.14 -61.74
CA GLY A 243 -2.40 -33.02 -60.98
C GLY A 243 -2.25 -32.31 -59.63
N LYS A 244 -1.18 -31.54 -59.43
CA LYS A 244 -0.90 -30.89 -58.13
C LYS A 244 -1.26 -29.42 -58.08
N GLU A 245 -1.21 -28.73 -59.21
CA GLU A 245 -1.41 -27.29 -59.29
C GLU A 245 -2.49 -26.92 -60.30
N GLU A 246 -3.03 -25.72 -60.13
CA GLU A 246 -4.02 -25.12 -61.01
C GLU A 246 -3.28 -24.57 -62.22
N LYS A 247 -3.72 -24.91 -63.44
CA LYS A 247 -3.08 -24.46 -64.68
C LYS A 247 -3.88 -23.33 -65.32
N GLU A 248 -5.19 -23.48 -65.40
CA GLU A 248 -6.09 -22.46 -65.95
C GLU A 248 -7.31 -22.29 -65.06
N VAL A 249 -7.67 -21.04 -64.80
CA VAL A 249 -8.78 -20.67 -63.92
C VAL A 249 -9.66 -19.67 -64.65
N GLU A 250 -10.98 -19.91 -64.58
CA GLU A 250 -11.99 -18.97 -65.03
C GLU A 250 -12.30 -17.99 -63.90
N ILE A 251 -12.15 -16.70 -64.17
CA ILE A 251 -12.58 -15.62 -63.29
C ILE A 251 -13.99 -15.20 -63.70
N GLN A 252 -14.88 -15.10 -62.71
CA GLN A 252 -16.28 -14.69 -62.89
C GLN A 252 -16.54 -13.24 -62.47
N ALA A 253 -15.58 -12.61 -61.79
CA ALA A 253 -15.68 -11.25 -61.30
C ALA A 253 -15.76 -10.21 -62.44
N GLU A 254 -16.64 -9.23 -62.27
CA GLU A 254 -16.83 -8.08 -63.16
C GLU A 254 -16.62 -6.78 -62.37
N GLY A 255 -16.05 -5.74 -62.99
CA GLY A 255 -15.88 -4.43 -62.36
C GLY A 255 -14.78 -4.37 -61.30
N VAL A 256 -13.74 -5.20 -61.45
CA VAL A 256 -12.60 -5.29 -60.54
C VAL A 256 -11.88 -3.94 -60.48
N LYS A 257 -11.68 -3.42 -59.28
CA LYS A 257 -10.99 -2.14 -59.06
C LYS A 257 -9.54 -2.37 -58.68
N GLU A 258 -8.68 -1.43 -59.07
CA GLU A 258 -7.31 -1.37 -58.56
C GLU A 258 -7.31 -1.21 -57.03
N GLY A 259 -6.46 -1.97 -56.34
CA GLY A 259 -6.38 -2.01 -54.88
C GLY A 259 -7.41 -2.93 -54.19
N GLU A 260 -8.28 -3.58 -54.96
CA GLU A 260 -9.30 -4.47 -54.40
C GLU A 260 -8.67 -5.70 -53.73
N ASN A 261 -9.16 -6.03 -52.52
CA ASN A 261 -8.69 -7.11 -51.67
C ASN A 261 -7.20 -7.06 -51.31
N ILE A 262 -6.63 -5.84 -51.22
CA ILE A 262 -5.23 -5.63 -50.85
C ILE A 262 -5.13 -4.80 -49.57
N ARG A 263 -4.25 -5.23 -48.66
CA ARG A 263 -3.74 -4.40 -47.56
C ARG A 263 -2.48 -3.70 -48.04
N GLU A 264 -2.57 -2.38 -48.11
CA GLU A 264 -1.43 -1.53 -48.47
C GLU A 264 -0.39 -1.47 -47.34
N VAL A 265 0.84 -1.10 -47.68
CA VAL A 265 1.94 -1.02 -46.70
C VAL A 265 1.56 -0.05 -45.58
N GLY A 266 1.65 -0.52 -44.34
CA GLY A 266 1.37 0.29 -43.15
C GLY A 266 -0.11 0.64 -42.96
N SER A 267 -1.03 -0.05 -43.63
CA SER A 267 -2.48 0.19 -43.51
C SER A 267 -3.04 -0.03 -42.11
N ASP A 268 -2.45 -0.95 -41.33
CA ASP A 268 -2.88 -1.22 -39.95
C ASP A 268 -2.11 -0.32 -38.99
N VAL A 269 -0.79 -0.27 -39.15
CA VAL A 269 0.11 0.59 -38.38
C VAL A 269 1.18 1.13 -39.30
N SER A 270 1.22 2.45 -39.44
CA SER A 270 2.29 3.14 -40.17
C SER A 270 3.51 3.35 -39.27
N GLN A 271 4.70 3.15 -39.83
CA GLN A 271 5.96 3.41 -39.16
C GLN A 271 6.01 4.82 -38.57
N GLY A 272 6.53 4.95 -37.35
CA GLY A 272 6.63 6.23 -36.64
C GLY A 272 5.35 6.67 -35.92
N THR A 273 4.22 5.98 -36.11
CA THR A 273 3.00 6.25 -35.35
C THR A 273 3.17 5.86 -33.89
N VAL A 274 2.72 6.70 -32.95
CA VAL A 274 2.65 6.35 -31.52
C VAL A 274 1.59 5.27 -31.34
N ILE A 275 2.01 4.09 -30.90
CA ILE A 275 1.15 2.90 -30.73
C ILE A 275 0.71 2.69 -29.29
N LEU A 276 1.49 3.18 -28.32
CA LEU A 276 1.17 3.16 -26.89
C LEU A 276 1.69 4.44 -26.26
N ASN A 277 0.90 5.04 -25.38
CA ASN A 277 1.25 6.29 -24.70
C ASN A 277 1.99 6.05 -23.38
N LYS A 278 2.81 7.01 -22.99
CA LYS A 278 3.37 7.10 -21.64
C LYS A 278 2.25 7.02 -20.60
N GLY A 279 2.44 6.18 -19.59
CA GLY A 279 1.48 5.97 -18.52
C GLY A 279 0.48 4.84 -18.80
N GLU A 280 0.46 4.27 -20.00
CA GLU A 280 -0.34 3.07 -20.28
C GLU A 280 0.31 1.83 -19.64
N GLN A 281 -0.55 0.97 -19.10
CA GLN A 281 -0.14 -0.30 -18.51
C GLN A 281 -0.18 -1.40 -19.57
N ILE A 282 0.88 -2.20 -19.63
CA ILE A 282 0.90 -3.41 -20.45
C ILE A 282 0.04 -4.46 -19.74
N SER A 283 -1.17 -4.71 -20.26
CA SER A 283 -2.16 -5.53 -19.56
C SER A 283 -1.88 -7.03 -19.74
N GLY A 284 -2.44 -7.84 -18.83
CA GLY A 284 -2.47 -9.30 -18.99
C GLY A 284 -3.47 -9.79 -20.04
N VAL A 285 -4.27 -8.89 -20.65
CA VAL A 285 -5.21 -9.23 -21.74
C VAL A 285 -4.44 -9.52 -23.04
N GLY A 286 -3.25 -8.94 -23.20
CA GLY A 286 -2.31 -9.27 -24.27
C GLY A 286 -2.32 -8.34 -25.48
N GLY A 287 -3.20 -7.32 -25.50
CA GLY A 287 -3.29 -6.37 -26.61
C GLY A 287 -2.01 -5.55 -26.80
N GLU A 288 -1.51 -4.95 -25.71
CA GLU A 288 -0.35 -4.06 -25.76
C GLU A 288 0.94 -4.81 -26.12
N ILE A 289 1.17 -5.98 -25.52
CA ILE A 289 2.36 -6.81 -25.81
C ILE A 289 2.34 -7.35 -27.23
N GLY A 290 1.16 -7.74 -27.76
CA GLY A 290 1.01 -8.18 -29.14
C GLY A 290 1.27 -7.06 -30.14
N LEU A 291 0.81 -5.85 -29.84
CA LEU A 291 1.06 -4.67 -30.67
C LEU A 291 2.55 -4.30 -30.69
N LEU A 292 3.24 -4.32 -29.54
CA LEU A 292 4.69 -4.09 -29.48
C LEU A 292 5.46 -5.10 -30.34
N ALA A 293 5.07 -6.38 -30.26
CA ALA A 293 5.70 -7.45 -31.02
C ALA A 293 5.46 -7.31 -32.54
N SER A 294 4.26 -6.91 -32.95
CA SER A 294 3.91 -6.82 -34.38
C SER A 294 4.68 -5.73 -35.13
N VAL A 295 5.13 -4.67 -34.44
CA VAL A 295 5.89 -3.55 -35.01
C VAL A 295 7.39 -3.63 -34.75
N GLY A 296 7.91 -4.78 -34.30
CA GLY A 296 9.34 -5.01 -34.09
C GLY A 296 9.96 -4.26 -32.90
N VAL A 297 9.17 -3.86 -31.90
CA VAL A 297 9.73 -3.22 -30.69
C VAL A 297 10.36 -4.28 -29.79
N ALA A 298 11.69 -4.28 -29.71
CA ALA A 298 12.44 -5.25 -28.92
C ALA A 298 12.55 -4.89 -27.42
N ALA A 299 12.44 -3.61 -27.07
CA ALA A 299 12.55 -3.13 -25.69
C ALA A 299 11.74 -1.84 -25.50
N VAL A 300 11.29 -1.61 -24.27
CA VAL A 300 10.52 -0.42 -23.87
C VAL A 300 11.04 0.12 -22.53
N LYS A 301 10.90 1.43 -22.32
CA LYS A 301 11.13 2.03 -21.00
C LYS A 301 9.85 1.95 -20.18
N VAL A 302 9.98 1.40 -18.98
CA VAL A 302 8.89 1.24 -18.01
C VAL A 302 9.30 1.78 -16.66
N TYR A 303 8.32 2.13 -15.84
CA TYR A 303 8.56 2.47 -14.44
C TYR A 303 8.90 1.22 -13.64
N LYS A 304 9.95 1.32 -12.83
CA LYS A 304 10.43 0.24 -11.97
C LYS A 304 9.43 0.01 -10.84
N LYS A 305 8.94 -1.22 -10.73
CA LYS A 305 8.16 -1.64 -9.55
C LYS A 305 9.07 -1.69 -8.31
N PRO A 306 8.66 -1.09 -7.17
CA PRO A 306 9.42 -1.21 -5.93
C PRO A 306 9.40 -2.65 -5.41
N VAL A 307 10.44 -3.01 -4.66
CA VAL A 307 10.48 -4.24 -3.85
C VAL A 307 9.95 -3.95 -2.45
N ILE A 308 9.04 -4.78 -1.94
CA ILE A 308 8.35 -4.54 -0.66
C ILE A 308 8.90 -5.50 0.41
N GLY A 309 9.42 -4.98 1.51
CA GLY A 309 9.81 -5.78 2.68
C GLY A 309 8.68 -5.83 3.70
N ILE A 310 8.28 -7.01 4.17
CA ILE A 310 7.18 -7.17 5.13
C ILE A 310 7.66 -7.87 6.39
N LEU A 311 7.41 -7.29 7.57
CA LEU A 311 7.62 -7.93 8.86
C LEU A 311 6.41 -7.78 9.80
N SER A 312 6.30 -8.71 10.74
CA SER A 312 5.44 -8.59 11.92
C SER A 312 6.28 -8.31 13.17
N THR A 313 5.71 -7.58 14.13
CA THR A 313 6.35 -7.29 15.42
C THR A 313 5.43 -7.73 16.55
N GLY A 314 5.99 -8.35 17.58
CA GLY A 314 5.26 -8.72 18.80
C GLY A 314 5.85 -9.95 19.46
N ASP A 315 6.04 -9.90 20.77
CA ASP A 315 6.53 -11.05 21.54
C ASP A 315 5.47 -12.17 21.65
N GLU A 316 4.19 -11.85 21.44
CA GLU A 316 3.08 -12.80 21.36
C GLU A 316 3.00 -13.54 20.02
N ILE A 317 3.67 -13.01 18.99
CA ILE A 317 3.49 -13.44 17.61
C ILE A 317 4.37 -14.65 17.30
N ILE A 318 3.75 -15.69 16.75
CA ILE A 318 4.42 -16.93 16.34
C ILE A 318 4.14 -17.23 14.86
N GLU A 319 4.98 -18.07 14.27
CA GLU A 319 4.76 -18.53 12.89
C GLU A 319 3.40 -19.21 12.71
N HIS A 320 2.75 -18.89 11.60
CA HIS A 320 1.40 -19.36 11.30
C HIS A 320 1.34 -20.87 11.08
N ASP A 321 2.43 -21.48 10.60
CA ASP A 321 2.58 -22.91 10.32
C ASP A 321 3.20 -23.70 11.48
N ARG A 322 3.55 -23.04 12.60
CA ARG A 322 4.15 -23.70 13.76
C ARG A 322 3.26 -24.85 14.25
N ALA A 323 3.82 -26.06 14.27
CA ALA A 323 3.11 -27.26 14.70
C ALA A 323 2.64 -27.16 16.17
N GLY A 324 1.54 -27.84 16.47
CA GLY A 324 0.97 -27.94 17.82
C GLY A 324 0.01 -26.81 18.22
N PRO A 325 -0.61 -26.91 19.40
CA PRO A 325 -1.54 -25.91 19.91
C PRO A 325 -0.84 -24.60 20.28
N LEU A 326 -1.64 -23.53 20.42
CA LEU A 326 -1.19 -22.27 20.98
C LEU A 326 -0.98 -22.41 22.49
N ARG A 327 0.10 -21.82 23.00
CA ARG A 327 0.28 -21.58 24.43
C ARG A 327 -0.48 -20.32 24.82
N LEU A 328 -0.73 -20.17 26.12
CA LEU A 328 -1.38 -18.98 26.64
C LEU A 328 -0.58 -17.72 26.26
N GLY A 329 -1.26 -16.76 25.64
CA GLY A 329 -0.66 -15.51 25.21
C GLY A 329 -0.06 -15.53 23.81
N GLU A 330 -0.01 -16.67 23.11
CA GLU A 330 0.50 -16.74 21.74
C GLU A 330 -0.60 -16.49 20.70
N VAL A 331 -0.23 -15.82 19.61
CA VAL A 331 -1.08 -15.55 18.45
C VAL A 331 -0.32 -15.88 17.17
N ARG A 332 -0.97 -16.58 16.24
CA ARG A 332 -0.39 -16.88 14.92
C ARG A 332 -0.28 -15.61 14.07
N ASP A 333 0.84 -15.43 13.41
CA ASP A 333 1.07 -14.32 12.47
C ASP A 333 0.19 -14.48 11.23
N THR A 334 -0.96 -13.83 11.22
CA THR A 334 -1.87 -13.85 10.07
C THR A 334 -1.66 -12.65 9.15
N ASN A 335 -1.09 -11.56 9.64
CA ASN A 335 -0.97 -10.32 8.89
C ASN A 335 0.07 -10.44 7.80
N ARG A 336 1.26 -10.95 8.13
CA ARG A 336 2.39 -11.03 7.19
C ARG A 336 2.01 -11.83 5.95
N ILE A 337 1.51 -13.05 6.11
CA ILE A 337 1.07 -13.89 4.98
C ILE A 337 -0.10 -13.25 4.19
N THR A 338 -1.03 -12.59 4.87
CA THR A 338 -2.15 -11.89 4.21
C THR A 338 -1.66 -10.71 3.36
N LEU A 339 -0.70 -9.93 3.87
CA LEU A 339 -0.12 -8.80 3.16
C LEU A 339 0.80 -9.25 2.03
N ILE A 340 1.59 -10.31 2.22
CA ILE A 340 2.37 -10.93 1.13
C ILE A 340 1.44 -11.32 -0.02
N SER A 341 0.31 -11.96 0.27
CA SER A 341 -0.69 -12.31 -0.73
C SER A 341 -1.26 -11.08 -1.43
N ALA A 342 -1.62 -10.04 -0.65
CA ALA A 342 -2.19 -8.81 -1.21
C ALA A 342 -1.19 -8.06 -2.10
N VAL A 343 0.08 -7.96 -1.71
CA VAL A 343 1.12 -7.30 -2.52
C VAL A 343 1.38 -8.06 -3.83
N LYS A 344 1.41 -9.40 -3.77
CA LYS A 344 1.60 -10.25 -4.96
C LYS A 344 0.43 -10.18 -5.94
N GLU A 345 -0.81 -10.06 -5.45
CA GLU A 345 -2.00 -9.87 -6.30
C GLU A 345 -1.86 -8.65 -7.21
N TRP A 346 -1.24 -7.58 -6.70
CA TRP A 346 -0.96 -6.35 -7.47
C TRP A 346 0.35 -6.43 -8.29
N GLY A 347 0.98 -7.60 -8.38
CA GLY A 347 2.14 -7.84 -9.23
C GLY A 347 3.44 -7.19 -8.75
N PHE A 348 3.59 -6.98 -7.43
CA PHE A 348 4.81 -6.48 -6.81
C PHE A 348 5.63 -7.61 -6.15
N GLU A 349 6.94 -7.41 -6.09
CA GLU A 349 7.87 -8.36 -5.44
C GLU A 349 7.92 -8.14 -3.92
N VAL A 350 8.05 -9.25 -3.17
CA VAL A 350 8.03 -9.22 -1.71
C VAL A 350 9.25 -9.91 -1.13
N VAL A 351 9.90 -9.24 -0.19
CA VAL A 351 10.90 -9.81 0.72
C VAL A 351 10.23 -10.05 2.07
N ASP A 352 10.12 -11.33 2.45
CA ASP A 352 9.61 -11.71 3.77
C ASP A 352 10.72 -11.55 4.82
N LEU A 353 10.54 -10.58 5.73
CA LEU A 353 11.49 -10.25 6.78
C LEU A 353 11.17 -10.95 8.11
N GLY A 354 10.14 -11.80 8.13
CA GLY A 354 9.78 -12.63 9.28
C GLY A 354 9.14 -11.86 10.45
N ILE A 355 9.34 -12.41 11.65
CA ILE A 355 8.82 -11.86 12.91
C ILE A 355 9.98 -11.25 13.71
N SER A 356 9.87 -9.96 14.02
CA SER A 356 10.79 -9.28 14.94
C SER A 356 10.21 -9.28 16.36
N LYS A 357 11.07 -9.57 17.34
CA LYS A 357 10.73 -9.47 18.77
C LYS A 357 10.67 -8.00 19.21
N ASP A 358 9.92 -7.71 20.27
CA ASP A 358 9.79 -6.37 20.85
C ASP A 358 10.96 -6.05 21.79
N LYS A 359 12.17 -6.21 21.27
CA LYS A 359 13.41 -5.87 21.98
C LYS A 359 14.11 -4.70 21.30
N PRO A 360 14.50 -3.65 22.06
CA PRO A 360 15.38 -2.62 21.54
C PRO A 360 16.65 -3.26 20.94
N GLY A 361 17.10 -2.79 19.78
CA GLY A 361 18.20 -3.37 19.01
C GLY A 361 17.77 -4.42 17.98
N SER A 362 16.98 -5.44 18.39
CA SER A 362 16.48 -6.47 17.46
C SER A 362 15.59 -5.86 16.36
N LEU A 363 14.67 -4.97 16.75
CA LEU A 363 13.79 -4.29 15.80
C LEU A 363 14.58 -3.35 14.90
N GLU A 364 15.55 -2.62 15.46
CA GLU A 364 16.41 -1.71 14.71
C GLU A 364 17.20 -2.46 13.63
N GLU A 365 17.85 -3.56 13.99
CA GLU A 365 18.62 -4.38 13.05
C GLU A 365 17.73 -4.95 11.94
N THR A 366 16.54 -5.44 12.28
CA THR A 366 15.57 -5.95 11.31
C THR A 366 15.12 -4.86 10.33
N LEU A 367 14.82 -3.66 10.82
CA LEU A 367 14.46 -2.53 9.97
C LEU A 367 15.62 -2.10 9.07
N ARG A 368 16.86 -2.04 9.59
CA ARG A 368 18.05 -1.73 8.78
C ARG A 368 18.31 -2.79 7.71
N ASN A 369 18.14 -4.07 8.05
CA ASN A 369 18.23 -5.19 7.10
C ASN A 369 17.16 -5.09 6.01
N GLY A 370 15.92 -4.77 6.39
CA GLY A 370 14.83 -4.55 5.45
C GLY A 370 15.10 -3.39 4.50
N LEU A 371 15.54 -2.24 5.01
CA LEU A 371 15.85 -1.05 4.22
C LEU A 371 16.99 -1.27 3.21
N ARG A 372 17.84 -2.29 3.40
CA ARG A 372 18.86 -2.70 2.42
C ARG A 372 18.30 -3.57 1.29
N GLN A 373 17.25 -4.34 1.55
CA GLN A 373 16.72 -5.35 0.64
C GLN A 373 15.46 -4.90 -0.10
N ALA A 374 14.76 -3.89 0.41
CA ALA A 374 13.48 -3.44 -0.11
C ALA A 374 13.45 -1.90 -0.27
N ASP A 375 12.62 -1.41 -1.18
CA ASP A 375 12.37 0.01 -1.45
C ASP A 375 11.31 0.58 -0.50
N VAL A 376 10.32 -0.25 -0.15
CA VAL A 376 9.24 0.06 0.80
C VAL A 376 9.23 -0.97 1.92
N LEU A 377 9.08 -0.53 3.18
CA LEU A 377 8.83 -1.44 4.29
C LEU A 377 7.39 -1.37 4.79
N ILE A 378 6.83 -2.53 5.09
CA ILE A 378 5.54 -2.69 5.76
C ILE A 378 5.77 -3.45 7.07
N THR A 379 5.34 -2.87 8.17
CA THR A 379 5.34 -3.53 9.48
C THR A 379 3.92 -3.72 9.98
N THR A 380 3.68 -4.76 10.78
CA THR A 380 2.40 -4.93 11.49
C THR A 380 2.62 -5.21 12.96
N GLY A 381 1.81 -4.56 13.82
CA GLY A 381 2.04 -4.56 15.27
C GLY A 381 2.90 -3.38 15.72
N GLY A 382 3.01 -3.13 17.03
CA GLY A 382 3.94 -2.12 17.55
C GLY A 382 3.57 -0.64 17.30
N VAL A 383 2.34 -0.32 16.88
CA VAL A 383 1.93 1.02 16.40
C VAL A 383 0.96 1.79 17.31
N SER A 384 0.62 1.29 18.48
CA SER A 384 -0.34 1.94 19.38
C SER A 384 0.34 2.93 20.36
N MET A 385 -0.12 2.95 21.61
CA MET A 385 0.44 3.70 22.75
C MET A 385 0.93 2.78 23.89
N GLY A 386 1.15 1.50 23.60
CA GLY A 386 1.62 0.48 24.52
C GLY A 386 3.09 0.61 24.89
N GLU A 387 3.49 -0.13 25.92
CA GLU A 387 4.87 -0.16 26.43
C GLU A 387 5.88 -0.75 25.44
N LEU A 388 5.42 -1.74 24.67
CA LEU A 388 6.22 -2.48 23.70
C LEU A 388 6.11 -1.91 22.28
N ASP A 389 5.44 -0.77 22.10
CA ASP A 389 5.37 -0.07 20.81
C ASP A 389 6.70 0.66 20.52
N LEU A 390 7.74 -0.13 20.25
CA LEU A 390 9.11 0.33 20.01
C LEU A 390 9.34 0.86 18.61
N LEU A 391 8.36 0.72 17.71
CA LEU A 391 8.53 1.05 16.31
C LEU A 391 8.71 2.55 16.06
N LYS A 392 7.80 3.39 16.59
CA LYS A 392 7.90 4.85 16.42
C LYS A 392 9.20 5.40 17.04
N PRO A 393 9.59 4.99 18.27
CA PRO A 393 10.86 5.43 18.85
C PRO A 393 12.08 4.99 18.05
N THR A 394 12.07 3.75 17.53
CA THR A 394 13.18 3.23 16.70
C THR A 394 13.32 4.02 15.41
N ILE A 395 12.20 4.32 14.73
CA ILE A 395 12.20 5.13 13.50
C ILE A 395 12.78 6.51 13.77
N GLU A 396 12.26 7.22 14.77
CA GLU A 396 12.67 8.61 15.04
C GLU A 396 14.09 8.72 15.60
N ARG A 397 14.48 7.85 16.53
CA ARG A 397 15.73 8.00 17.31
C ARG A 397 16.90 7.21 16.75
N SER A 398 16.67 5.96 16.36
CA SER A 398 17.74 5.08 15.87
C SER A 398 17.96 5.23 14.36
N LEU A 399 16.88 5.33 13.60
CA LEU A 399 16.95 5.41 12.14
C LEU A 399 17.04 6.86 11.62
N GLY A 400 16.76 7.85 12.47
CA GLY A 400 16.73 9.27 12.09
C GLY A 400 15.62 9.57 11.09
N GLY A 401 14.53 8.81 11.13
CA GLY A 401 13.37 8.97 10.28
C GLY A 401 12.35 9.98 10.82
N THR A 402 11.43 10.36 9.95
CA THR A 402 10.34 11.29 10.22
C THR A 402 9.01 10.55 10.17
N ILE A 403 8.23 10.65 11.25
CA ILE A 403 6.84 10.19 11.27
C ILE A 403 5.95 11.33 10.79
N HIS A 404 5.31 11.14 9.65
CA HIS A 404 4.43 12.15 9.03
C HIS A 404 3.06 12.15 9.67
N PHE A 405 2.54 10.96 9.99
CA PHE A 405 1.38 10.80 10.85
C PHE A 405 1.43 9.48 11.60
N GLY A 406 0.80 9.43 12.78
CA GLY A 406 0.69 8.21 13.59
C GLY A 406 -0.75 7.78 13.90
N ARG A 407 -1.75 8.57 13.49
CA ARG A 407 -3.16 8.35 13.80
C ARG A 407 -4.08 8.90 12.71
N VAL A 408 -5.01 8.07 12.25
CA VAL A 408 -6.00 8.43 11.22
C VAL A 408 -7.43 8.29 11.75
N ALA A 409 -8.29 9.25 11.42
CA ALA A 409 -9.69 9.30 11.80
C ALA A 409 -10.54 8.34 10.95
N MET A 410 -10.40 7.03 11.21
CA MET A 410 -11.08 5.99 10.45
C MET A 410 -11.39 4.73 11.28
N LYS A 411 -12.19 3.84 10.70
CA LYS A 411 -12.45 2.50 11.23
C LYS A 411 -12.51 1.44 10.11
N PRO A 412 -11.87 0.28 10.28
CA PRO A 412 -10.74 0.03 11.18
C PRO A 412 -9.49 0.84 10.73
N GLY A 413 -8.41 0.86 11.51
CA GLY A 413 -7.15 1.46 11.03
C GLY A 413 -6.59 2.65 11.82
N LYS A 414 -7.24 3.07 12.92
CA LYS A 414 -6.83 4.28 13.69
C LYS A 414 -5.31 4.44 13.94
N PRO A 415 -4.54 3.44 14.40
CA PRO A 415 -3.13 3.64 14.75
C PRO A 415 -2.16 3.48 13.57
N THR A 416 -2.64 3.55 12.32
CA THR A 416 -1.76 3.49 11.14
C THR A 416 -0.76 4.64 11.18
N THR A 417 0.50 4.31 10.92
CA THR A 417 1.61 5.27 10.93
C THR A 417 2.33 5.22 9.59
N PHE A 418 2.69 6.39 9.06
CA PHE A 418 3.48 6.53 7.83
C PHE A 418 4.71 7.38 8.14
N SER A 419 5.85 6.93 7.63
CA SER A 419 7.13 7.56 7.93
C SER A 419 8.11 7.43 6.78
N THR A 420 9.13 8.26 6.80
CA THR A 420 10.27 8.20 5.89
C THR A 420 11.56 8.03 6.68
N VAL A 421 12.51 7.30 6.12
CA VAL A 421 13.84 7.09 6.71
C VAL A 421 14.90 7.45 5.68
N PRO A 422 15.85 8.35 6.01
CA PRO A 422 16.99 8.61 5.15
C PRO A 422 17.94 7.41 5.16
N VAL A 423 18.24 6.89 3.97
CA VAL A 423 19.20 5.80 3.77
C VAL A 423 20.24 6.19 2.73
N LYS A 424 21.33 5.43 2.65
CA LYS A 424 22.25 5.50 1.51
C LYS A 424 21.93 4.36 0.56
N ASP A 425 21.79 4.67 -0.72
CA ASP A 425 21.69 3.64 -1.76
C ASP A 425 23.06 2.98 -2.02
N ASN A 426 23.11 2.02 -2.95
CA ASN A 426 24.33 1.32 -3.31
C ASN A 426 25.39 2.23 -3.96
N ASN A 427 24.98 3.40 -4.45
CA ASN A 427 25.85 4.42 -5.04
C ASN A 427 26.32 5.45 -3.99
N GLY A 428 25.94 5.28 -2.72
CA GLY A 428 26.27 6.19 -1.62
C GLY A 428 25.42 7.47 -1.58
N GLN A 429 24.43 7.62 -2.47
CA GLN A 429 23.52 8.76 -2.50
C GLN A 429 22.50 8.66 -1.36
N ARG A 430 22.19 9.80 -0.74
CA ARG A 430 21.15 9.85 0.28
C ARG A 430 19.79 9.84 -0.39
N VAL A 431 19.04 8.76 -0.19
CA VAL A 431 17.66 8.61 -0.64
C VAL A 431 16.73 8.45 0.56
N SER A 432 15.45 8.74 0.37
CA SER A 432 14.43 8.56 1.39
C SER A 432 13.61 7.31 1.07
N LYS A 433 13.50 6.38 2.02
CA LYS A 433 12.62 5.20 1.89
C LYS A 433 11.42 5.34 2.79
N VAL A 434 10.28 4.82 2.33
CA VAL A 434 9.02 4.89 3.07
C VAL A 434 8.80 3.63 3.92
N ILE A 435 8.24 3.84 5.11
CA ILE A 435 7.82 2.77 6.02
C ILE A 435 6.36 2.98 6.37
N PHE A 436 5.54 1.97 6.09
CA PHE A 436 4.16 1.86 6.52
C PHE A 436 4.07 0.94 7.73
N SER A 437 3.51 1.46 8.81
CA SER A 437 3.36 0.71 10.05
C SER A 437 1.87 0.53 10.33
N LEU A 438 1.41 -0.68 10.06
CA LEU A 438 0.01 -1.04 10.05
C LEU A 438 -0.42 -1.62 11.41
N PRO A 439 -1.72 -1.51 11.76
CA PRO A 439 -2.20 -2.05 13.04
C PRO A 439 -2.09 -3.58 13.09
N GLY A 440 -1.74 -4.14 14.25
CA GLY A 440 -1.64 -5.59 14.44
C GLY A 440 -2.96 -6.37 14.31
N ASN A 441 -4.10 -5.67 14.31
CA ASN A 441 -5.40 -6.29 14.06
C ASN A 441 -5.55 -6.68 12.58
N PRO A 442 -5.85 -7.96 12.24
CA PRO A 442 -5.76 -8.44 10.86
C PRO A 442 -6.62 -7.72 9.83
N ALA A 443 -7.86 -7.40 10.19
CA ALA A 443 -8.69 -6.66 9.26
C ALA A 443 -8.24 -5.20 9.09
N SER A 444 -7.64 -4.63 10.13
CA SER A 444 -7.12 -3.27 10.05
C SER A 444 -5.94 -3.25 9.09
N ALA A 445 -4.99 -4.18 9.25
CA ALA A 445 -3.82 -4.31 8.38
C ALA A 445 -4.20 -4.36 6.90
N LEU A 446 -5.13 -5.26 6.52
CA LEU A 446 -5.53 -5.40 5.12
C LEU A 446 -6.28 -4.17 4.58
N VAL A 447 -7.15 -3.56 5.38
CA VAL A 447 -7.86 -2.32 5.00
C VAL A 447 -6.87 -1.18 4.79
N THR A 448 -5.92 -1.01 5.71
CA THR A 448 -4.94 0.07 5.66
C THR A 448 -3.88 -0.16 4.56
N PHE A 449 -3.59 -1.41 4.21
CA PHE A 449 -2.79 -1.74 3.04
C PHE A 449 -3.42 -1.17 1.76
N HIS A 450 -4.67 -1.55 1.50
CA HIS A 450 -5.41 -1.11 0.32
C HIS A 450 -5.63 0.40 0.26
N LEU A 451 -5.85 1.03 1.42
CA LEU A 451 -6.10 2.47 1.49
C LEU A 451 -4.84 3.32 1.41
N PHE A 452 -3.72 2.88 1.98
CA PHE A 452 -2.54 3.76 2.17
C PHE A 452 -1.28 3.24 1.49
N VAL A 453 -1.02 1.94 1.60
CA VAL A 453 0.19 1.35 1.00
C VAL A 453 0.03 1.26 -0.51
N LEU A 454 -1.09 0.72 -0.99
CA LEU A 454 -1.32 0.49 -2.41
C LEU A 454 -1.22 1.79 -3.25
N PRO A 455 -1.80 2.94 -2.87
CA PRO A 455 -1.59 4.19 -3.60
C PRO A 455 -0.12 4.61 -3.72
N SER A 456 0.69 4.39 -2.67
CA SER A 456 2.14 4.66 -2.69
C SER A 456 2.87 3.73 -3.65
N LEU A 457 2.51 2.44 -3.67
CA LEU A 457 3.08 1.47 -4.60
C LEU A 457 2.68 1.78 -6.05
N HIS A 458 1.43 2.16 -6.30
CA HIS A 458 0.95 2.61 -7.61
C HIS A 458 1.74 3.81 -8.10
N LYS A 459 1.96 4.84 -7.26
CA LYS A 459 2.77 6.01 -7.61
C LYS A 459 4.18 5.60 -8.03
N GLN A 460 4.86 4.76 -7.24
CA GLN A 460 6.22 4.29 -7.55
C GLN A 460 6.30 3.39 -8.79
N ALA A 461 5.20 2.72 -9.16
CA ALA A 461 5.11 1.92 -10.38
C ALA A 461 4.55 2.70 -11.59
N GLY A 462 4.32 4.01 -11.46
CA GLY A 462 3.76 4.86 -12.50
C GLY A 462 2.28 4.61 -12.83
N VAL A 463 1.57 3.83 -12.02
CA VAL A 463 0.14 3.53 -12.21
C VAL A 463 -0.70 4.77 -11.90
N SER A 464 -1.60 5.11 -12.81
CA SER A 464 -2.55 6.22 -12.66
C SER A 464 -3.95 5.81 -13.13
N PRO A 465 -5.02 6.17 -12.39
CA PRO A 465 -5.01 6.80 -11.07
C PRO A 465 -4.48 5.86 -9.98
N VAL A 466 -3.90 6.42 -8.92
CA VAL A 466 -3.37 5.66 -7.79
C VAL A 466 -4.48 5.10 -6.89
N GLY A 467 -4.24 3.94 -6.27
CA GLY A 467 -5.18 3.30 -5.36
C GLY A 467 -6.28 2.50 -6.07
N LEU A 468 -7.37 2.27 -5.34
CA LEU A 468 -8.47 1.41 -5.80
C LEU A 468 -9.56 2.21 -6.52
N PRO A 469 -10.21 1.62 -7.54
CA PRO A 469 -11.37 2.24 -8.16
C PRO A 469 -12.51 2.35 -7.15
N LYS A 470 -13.05 3.56 -7.03
CA LYS A 470 -14.23 3.85 -6.20
C LYS A 470 -15.47 3.88 -7.10
N VAL A 471 -16.40 2.97 -6.86
CA VAL A 471 -17.63 2.83 -7.65
C VAL A 471 -18.86 3.07 -6.78
N PRO A 472 -19.95 3.67 -7.32
CA PRO A 472 -21.22 3.71 -6.62
C PRO A 472 -21.82 2.31 -6.54
N ILE A 473 -22.32 1.95 -5.36
CA ILE A 473 -23.01 0.68 -5.11
C ILE A 473 -24.30 0.93 -4.35
N VAL A 474 -25.23 -0.02 -4.42
CA VAL A 474 -26.49 -0.03 -3.66
C VAL A 474 -26.35 -0.96 -2.45
N LEU A 475 -26.77 -0.51 -1.28
CA LEU A 475 -26.78 -1.36 -0.08
C LEU A 475 -27.87 -2.45 -0.17
N GLY A 476 -27.48 -3.72 -0.12
CA GLY A 476 -28.42 -4.86 -0.16
C GLY A 476 -29.21 -5.07 1.14
N HIS A 477 -28.76 -4.47 2.25
CA HIS A 477 -29.42 -4.48 3.55
C HIS A 477 -29.02 -3.24 4.36
N GLU A 478 -29.50 -3.13 5.60
CA GLU A 478 -29.13 -2.02 6.49
C GLU A 478 -27.69 -2.13 7.01
N PHE A 479 -26.95 -1.02 7.06
CA PHE A 479 -25.60 -0.96 7.64
C PHE A 479 -25.59 0.00 8.84
N SER A 480 -25.08 -0.43 9.97
CA SER A 480 -24.88 0.45 11.14
C SER A 480 -23.75 1.45 10.87
N MET A 481 -23.94 2.71 11.25
CA MET A 481 -22.93 3.76 11.14
C MET A 481 -22.05 3.84 12.40
N ASP A 482 -20.87 4.43 12.25
CA ASP A 482 -19.93 4.73 13.33
C ASP A 482 -19.67 6.24 13.35
N PRO A 483 -19.37 6.86 14.51
CA PRO A 483 -18.99 8.27 14.57
C PRO A 483 -17.75 8.61 13.72
N ARG A 484 -16.95 7.61 13.33
CA ARG A 484 -15.83 7.76 12.40
C ARG A 484 -16.21 7.22 11.02
N PRO A 485 -15.60 7.75 9.95
CA PRO A 485 -15.65 7.12 8.64
C PRO A 485 -15.27 5.63 8.73
N GLU A 486 -16.11 4.75 8.21
CA GLU A 486 -15.89 3.30 8.26
C GLU A 486 -15.66 2.74 6.85
N TYR A 487 -14.61 1.93 6.71
CA TYR A 487 -14.30 1.14 5.52
C TYR A 487 -14.76 -0.29 5.78
N HIS A 488 -16.03 -0.52 5.45
CA HIS A 488 -16.75 -1.73 5.83
C HIS A 488 -16.48 -2.84 4.81
N ARG A 489 -16.01 -4.00 5.29
CA ARG A 489 -15.73 -5.14 4.40
C ARG A 489 -17.04 -5.72 3.89
N ALA A 490 -17.18 -5.78 2.58
CA ALA A 490 -18.39 -6.25 1.92
C ALA A 490 -18.08 -7.17 0.74
N ARG A 491 -19.08 -7.96 0.38
CA ARG A 491 -19.19 -8.63 -0.91
C ARG A 491 -20.06 -7.78 -1.81
N VAL A 492 -19.51 -7.30 -2.91
CA VAL A 492 -20.20 -6.61 -3.99
C VAL A 492 -20.40 -7.59 -5.15
N THR A 493 -21.64 -7.70 -5.60
CA THR A 493 -22.03 -8.52 -6.76
C THR A 493 -22.74 -7.68 -7.80
N VAL A 494 -22.66 -8.10 -9.06
CA VAL A 494 -23.38 -7.49 -10.19
C VAL A 494 -24.66 -8.30 -10.40
N GLY A 495 -25.82 -7.65 -10.31
CA GLY A 495 -27.11 -8.25 -10.66
C GLY A 495 -27.29 -8.41 -12.17
N GLN A 496 -28.31 -9.16 -12.60
CA GLN A 496 -28.67 -9.28 -14.03
C GLN A 496 -29.06 -7.93 -14.66
N ASP A 497 -29.51 -6.99 -13.84
CA ASP A 497 -29.81 -5.60 -14.18
C ASP A 497 -28.56 -4.71 -14.30
N GLY A 498 -27.36 -5.26 -14.08
CA GLY A 498 -26.09 -4.54 -14.06
C GLY A 498 -25.84 -3.75 -12.76
N VAL A 499 -26.72 -3.81 -11.77
CA VAL A 499 -26.60 -3.02 -10.54
C VAL A 499 -25.63 -3.68 -9.57
N LEU A 500 -24.65 -2.89 -9.11
CA LEU A 500 -23.72 -3.30 -8.06
C LEU A 500 -24.40 -3.25 -6.69
N THR A 501 -24.54 -4.41 -6.05
CA THR A 501 -25.16 -4.53 -4.73
C THR A 501 -24.14 -4.99 -3.69
N ALA A 502 -24.02 -4.25 -2.58
CA ALA A 502 -23.13 -4.60 -1.47
C ALA A 502 -23.87 -5.35 -0.36
N SER A 503 -23.24 -6.42 0.14
CA SER A 503 -23.64 -7.14 1.35
C SER A 503 -22.48 -7.23 2.34
N SER A 504 -22.71 -6.89 3.61
CA SER A 504 -21.73 -7.06 4.67
C SER A 504 -21.21 -8.51 4.74
N THR A 505 -19.92 -8.67 5.04
CA THR A 505 -19.34 -9.98 5.40
C THR A 505 -19.66 -10.41 6.84
N GLY A 506 -20.55 -9.68 7.52
CA GLY A 506 -20.96 -9.91 8.90
C GLY A 506 -20.07 -9.17 9.89
N GLY A 507 -19.78 -9.81 11.04
CA GLY A 507 -19.16 -9.14 12.20
C GLY A 507 -17.87 -8.36 11.88
N GLN A 508 -17.96 -7.03 11.91
CA GLN A 508 -16.88 -6.11 11.52
C GLN A 508 -15.81 -5.85 12.59
N ARG A 509 -15.70 -6.70 13.62
CA ARG A 509 -14.62 -6.57 14.62
C ARG A 509 -13.25 -6.62 13.92
N SER A 510 -12.34 -5.71 14.27
CA SER A 510 -11.03 -5.57 13.60
C SER A 510 -10.13 -6.80 13.77
N SER A 511 -10.33 -7.56 14.85
CA SER A 511 -9.64 -8.83 15.12
C SER A 511 -10.24 -10.03 14.38
N LYS A 512 -11.43 -9.92 13.79
CA LYS A 512 -12.14 -11.06 13.18
C LYS A 512 -11.65 -11.33 11.77
N VAL A 513 -10.60 -12.14 11.62
CA VAL A 513 -10.02 -12.58 10.34
C VAL A 513 -11.09 -13.13 9.39
N GLY A 514 -12.06 -13.90 9.90
CA GLY A 514 -13.12 -14.52 9.08
C GLY A 514 -14.01 -13.55 8.30
N SER A 515 -14.03 -12.25 8.66
CA SER A 515 -14.75 -11.21 7.90
C SER A 515 -14.04 -10.78 6.60
N LEU A 516 -12.78 -11.15 6.43
CA LEU A 516 -12.01 -10.94 5.20
C LEU A 516 -12.37 -11.97 4.13
N ARG A 517 -12.85 -13.15 4.55
CA ARG A 517 -13.29 -14.18 3.62
C ARG A 517 -14.39 -13.62 2.72
N SER A 518 -14.25 -13.78 1.40
CA SER A 518 -15.19 -13.34 0.36
C SER A 518 -15.41 -11.83 0.23
N ALA A 519 -14.68 -11.00 1.01
CA ALA A 519 -14.71 -9.57 0.78
C ALA A 519 -14.01 -9.26 -0.55
N ASN A 520 -14.69 -8.51 -1.42
CA ASN A 520 -14.12 -7.96 -2.66
C ASN A 520 -14.29 -6.45 -2.74
N ALA A 521 -14.86 -5.82 -1.70
CA ALA A 521 -14.94 -4.37 -1.61
C ALA A 521 -14.86 -3.83 -0.17
N LEU A 522 -14.49 -2.56 -0.06
CA LEU A 522 -14.59 -1.73 1.14
C LEU A 522 -15.65 -0.64 0.91
N VAL A 523 -16.83 -0.81 1.51
CA VAL A 523 -17.90 0.19 1.46
C VAL A 523 -17.49 1.39 2.30
N CYS A 524 -17.49 2.58 1.70
CA CYS A 524 -17.12 3.83 2.33
C CYS A 524 -18.34 4.41 3.07
N MET A 525 -18.46 4.05 4.35
CA MET A 525 -19.53 4.52 5.21
C MET A 525 -19.20 5.92 5.77
N PRO A 526 -20.11 6.89 5.66
CA PRO A 526 -19.90 8.22 6.24
C PRO A 526 -19.89 8.14 7.78
N SER A 527 -19.26 9.13 8.40
CA SER A 527 -19.36 9.33 9.85
C SER A 527 -20.79 9.70 10.25
N GLY A 528 -21.33 9.03 11.26
CA GLY A 528 -22.66 9.35 11.78
C GLY A 528 -23.14 8.38 12.85
N THR A 529 -24.34 8.60 13.35
CA THR A 529 -25.02 7.73 14.31
C THR A 529 -26.28 7.15 13.69
N GLY A 530 -26.55 5.85 13.89
CA GLY A 530 -27.75 5.18 13.37
C GLY A 530 -27.44 4.14 12.31
N LYS A 531 -28.29 4.02 11.29
CA LYS A 531 -28.16 3.04 10.20
C LYS A 531 -28.41 3.69 8.84
N LEU A 532 -27.67 3.25 7.82
CA LEU A 532 -28.03 3.48 6.42
C LEU A 532 -29.02 2.39 5.97
N LYS A 533 -30.05 2.81 5.23
CA LYS A 533 -31.13 1.93 4.79
C LYS A 533 -30.71 1.09 3.58
N LYS A 534 -31.32 -0.09 3.45
CA LYS A 534 -31.30 -0.86 2.19
C LYS A 534 -31.72 0.05 1.02
N GLY A 535 -31.06 -0.09 -0.12
CA GLY A 535 -31.33 0.72 -1.31
C GLY A 535 -30.60 2.06 -1.36
N SER A 536 -29.92 2.47 -0.28
CA SER A 536 -29.07 3.68 -0.31
C SER A 536 -27.84 3.47 -1.20
N THR A 537 -27.48 4.50 -1.95
CA THR A 537 -26.26 4.51 -2.77
C THR A 537 -25.09 5.08 -2.00
N VAL A 538 -23.98 4.35 -1.96
CA VAL A 538 -22.72 4.79 -1.34
C VAL A 538 -21.53 4.39 -2.21
N GLY A 539 -20.36 4.99 -1.99
CA GLY A 539 -19.14 4.58 -2.67
C GLY A 539 -18.54 3.31 -2.08
N ALA A 540 -17.96 2.45 -2.91
CA ALA A 540 -17.15 1.32 -2.46
C ALA A 540 -15.84 1.25 -3.25
N LEU A 541 -14.75 0.93 -2.54
CA LEU A 541 -13.46 0.65 -3.14
C LEU A 541 -13.39 -0.84 -3.45
N LEU A 542 -13.14 -1.20 -4.71
CA LEU A 542 -13.04 -2.61 -5.10
C LEU A 542 -11.64 -3.14 -4.76
N ILE A 543 -11.56 -4.17 -3.92
CA ILE A 543 -10.31 -4.83 -3.51
C ILE A 543 -10.10 -6.18 -4.21
N GLY A 544 -11.04 -6.60 -5.05
CA GLY A 544 -10.96 -7.83 -5.82
C GLY A 544 -12.03 -7.89 -6.90
N ALA A 545 -12.01 -8.96 -7.69
CA ALA A 545 -12.91 -9.12 -8.83
C ALA A 545 -14.40 -9.10 -8.41
N LEU A 546 -15.21 -8.46 -9.25
CA LEU A 546 -16.66 -8.51 -9.16
C LEU A 546 -17.16 -9.91 -9.51
N ARG A 547 -18.22 -10.35 -8.84
CA ARG A 547 -18.88 -11.62 -9.10
C ARG A 547 -20.32 -11.36 -9.51
N THR A 548 -20.87 -12.19 -10.38
CA THR A 548 -22.32 -12.21 -10.65
C THR A 548 -23.07 -12.69 -9.41
N SER A 549 -24.24 -12.11 -9.16
CA SER A 549 -25.08 -12.40 -8.00
C SER A 549 -25.59 -13.83 -7.93
#